data_AF-A0A6G5AE76-F1
#
_entry.id   AF-A0A6G5AE76-F1
#
_cell.length_a   1.000
_cell.length_b   1.000
_cell.length_c   1.000
_cell.angle_alpha   90.00
_cell.angle_beta   90.00
_cell.angle_gamma   90.00
#
_symmetry.space_group_name_H-M   'P 1'
#
loop_
_entity.id
_entity.type
_entity.pdbx_description
1 polymer ?
#
loop_
_entity_poly.entity_id
_entity_poly.type
_entity_poly.pdbx_seq_one_letter_code
_entity_poly.pdbx_strand_id
1 'polypeptide(L)'
;MWRIGMIKKSALEIYQTFKQEIAKERIYDNTRSSSLLFEARTGVLRTKTYRVKYEGVDTVCSACGEEEETAEHLIMFCKGLHPIVQMMAQSFSKHWDLGTARAK
;
A
#
# COMPACT_ATOMS: atom_id res chain seq x y z
N MET A 1 31.12 2.86 -0.06
CA MET A 1 31.14 3.89 1.01
C MET A 1 29.86 4.00 1.83
N TRP A 2 28.65 3.77 1.30
CA TRP A 2 27.39 3.95 2.06
C TRP A 2 27.22 3.04 3.30
N ARG A 3 27.56 1.75 3.17
CA ARG A 3 27.35 0.74 4.22
C ARG A 3 28.13 1.06 5.50
N ILE A 4 29.36 1.60 5.37
CA ILE A 4 30.21 1.97 6.50
C ILE A 4 29.59 3.11 7.32
N GLY A 5 29.00 4.11 6.67
CA GLY A 5 28.32 5.21 7.36
C GLY A 5 27.03 4.78 8.06
N MET A 6 26.33 3.82 7.49
CA MET A 6 25.10 3.24 8.04
C MET A 6 25.38 2.42 9.32
N ILE A 7 26.39 1.55 9.31
CA ILE A 7 26.73 0.66 10.45
C ILE A 7 26.99 1.44 11.75
N LYS A 8 27.46 2.68 11.65
CA LYS A 8 27.74 3.53 12.82
C LYS A 8 26.49 4.11 13.48
N LYS A 9 25.30 3.94 12.88
CA LYS A 9 24.04 4.53 13.36
C LYS A 9 23.13 3.46 13.91
N SER A 10 22.99 3.41 15.23
CA SER A 10 22.09 2.46 15.92
C SER A 10 20.63 2.59 15.46
N ALA A 11 20.17 3.81 15.18
CA ALA A 11 18.82 4.07 14.66
C ALA A 11 18.53 3.40 13.29
N LEU A 12 19.55 2.88 12.59
CA LEU A 12 19.42 2.22 11.30
C LEU A 12 19.58 0.69 11.37
N GLU A 13 19.48 0.08 12.54
CA GLU A 13 19.66 -1.37 12.73
C GLU A 13 18.79 -2.23 11.79
N ILE A 14 17.49 -1.90 11.69
CA ILE A 14 16.57 -2.60 10.79
C ILE A 14 17.01 -2.42 9.34
N TYR A 15 17.35 -1.18 8.95
CA TYR A 15 17.76 -0.88 7.60
C TYR A 15 19.07 -1.61 7.24
N GLN A 16 20.04 -1.68 8.14
CA GLN A 16 21.28 -2.44 7.96
C GLN A 16 21.02 -3.93 7.79
N THR A 17 20.10 -4.48 8.58
CA THR A 17 19.78 -5.91 8.57
C THR A 17 19.16 -6.32 7.23
N PHE A 18 18.26 -5.52 6.69
CA PHE A 18 17.44 -5.91 5.53
C PHE A 18 17.86 -5.27 4.20
N LYS A 19 18.52 -4.12 4.18
CA LYS A 19 18.94 -3.46 2.94
C LYS A 19 20.23 -4.06 2.38
N GLN A 20 20.09 -4.96 1.41
CA GLN A 20 21.24 -5.65 0.80
C GLN A 20 22.00 -4.77 -0.20
N GLU A 21 21.30 -3.99 -1.01
CA GLU A 21 21.87 -3.13 -2.06
C GLU A 21 21.20 -1.75 -2.13
N ILE A 22 21.89 -0.75 -2.67
CA ILE A 22 21.26 0.53 -3.02
C ILE A 22 20.70 0.38 -4.43
N ALA A 23 19.42 0.04 -4.50
CA ALA A 23 18.66 -0.04 -5.75
C ALA A 23 17.26 0.54 -5.58
N LYS A 24 16.60 0.80 -6.72
CA LYS A 24 15.19 1.19 -6.77
C LYS A 24 14.32 0.02 -6.30
N GLU A 25 13.41 0.30 -5.37
CA GLU A 25 12.43 -0.68 -4.92
C GLU A 25 11.39 -0.95 -6.02
N ARG A 26 11.05 -2.24 -6.25
CA ARG A 26 10.11 -2.64 -7.30
C ARG A 26 8.64 -2.49 -6.91
N ILE A 27 8.36 -2.25 -5.63
CA ILE A 27 7.00 -2.02 -5.12
C ILE A 27 6.41 -0.66 -5.57
N TYR A 28 7.25 0.24 -6.08
CA TYR A 28 6.83 1.51 -6.67
C TYR A 28 7.18 1.56 -8.15
N ASP A 29 6.18 1.36 -9.00
CA ASP A 29 6.30 1.27 -10.46
C ASP A 29 5.88 2.55 -11.19
N ASN A 30 5.68 3.66 -10.46
CA ASN A 30 5.18 4.95 -10.96
C ASN A 30 3.76 4.88 -11.58
N THR A 31 3.02 3.81 -11.33
CA THR A 31 1.58 3.77 -11.63
C THR A 31 0.80 4.60 -10.61
N ARG A 32 -0.45 4.94 -10.95
CA ARG A 32 -1.41 5.55 -10.00
C ARG A 32 -1.53 4.72 -8.72
N SER A 33 -1.53 3.39 -8.83
CA SER A 33 -1.61 2.47 -7.69
C SER A 33 -0.39 2.61 -6.77
N SER A 34 0.82 2.71 -7.34
CA SER A 34 2.03 2.92 -6.53
C SER A 34 2.07 4.28 -5.85
N SER A 35 1.52 5.32 -6.48
CA SER A 35 1.36 6.65 -5.86
C SER A 35 0.39 6.58 -4.68
N LEU A 36 -0.78 5.94 -4.86
CA LEU A 36 -1.74 5.75 -3.77
C LEU A 36 -1.15 4.93 -2.61
N LEU A 37 -0.42 3.85 -2.91
CA LEU A 37 0.27 3.05 -1.89
C LEU A 37 1.31 3.87 -1.11
N PHE A 38 2.09 4.69 -1.82
CA PHE A 38 3.06 5.59 -1.18
C PHE A 38 2.35 6.55 -0.22
N GLU A 39 1.32 7.26 -0.71
CA GLU A 39 0.62 8.26 0.08
C GLU A 39 -0.06 7.64 1.32
N ALA A 40 -0.69 6.47 1.16
CA ALA A 40 -1.28 5.72 2.27
C ALA A 40 -0.23 5.32 3.31
N ARG A 41 0.90 4.77 2.86
CA ARG A 41 1.98 4.30 3.74
C ARG A 41 2.66 5.43 4.52
N THR A 42 2.76 6.63 3.94
CA THR A 42 3.38 7.79 4.61
C THR A 42 2.37 8.67 5.34
N GLY A 43 1.08 8.31 5.36
CA GLY A 43 0.03 9.09 6.03
C GLY A 43 -0.28 10.43 5.36
N VAL A 44 -0.03 10.56 4.05
CA VAL A 44 -0.27 11.79 3.26
C VAL A 44 -1.34 11.61 2.19
N LEU A 45 -2.12 10.53 2.29
CA LEU A 45 -3.22 10.25 1.37
C LEU A 45 -4.21 11.41 1.36
N ARG A 46 -4.36 12.04 0.19
CA ARG A 46 -5.14 13.27 0.03
C ARG A 46 -6.63 13.00 -0.11
N THR A 47 -7.23 12.44 0.92
CA THR A 47 -8.64 12.09 0.92
C THR A 47 -9.53 13.35 0.86
N LYS A 48 -10.67 13.29 0.18
CA LYS A 48 -11.65 14.39 0.21
C LYS A 48 -12.16 14.70 1.62
N THR A 49 -12.28 13.70 2.49
CA THR A 49 -12.60 13.89 3.92
C THR A 49 -11.55 14.70 4.68
N TYR A 50 -10.30 14.70 4.22
CA TYR A 50 -9.28 15.62 4.73
C TYR A 50 -9.41 17.01 4.09
N ARG A 51 -9.63 17.07 2.76
CA ARG A 51 -9.69 18.34 2.01
C ARG A 51 -10.88 19.21 2.36
N VAL A 52 -12.05 18.64 2.68
CA VAL A 52 -13.26 19.39 3.07
C VAL A 52 -13.04 20.30 4.28
N LYS A 53 -12.01 20.05 5.09
CA LYS A 53 -11.64 20.91 6.23
C LYS A 53 -11.08 22.27 5.81
N TYR A 54 -10.55 22.37 4.59
CA TYR A 54 -9.84 23.54 4.07
C TYR A 54 -10.38 24.02 2.72
N GLU A 55 -11.19 23.21 2.04
CA GLU A 55 -11.75 23.46 0.72
C GLU A 55 -13.27 23.21 0.74
N GLY A 56 -14.04 23.97 -0.04
CA GLY A 56 -15.49 23.79 -0.20
C GLY A 56 -15.86 22.64 -1.14
N VAL A 57 -15.25 21.47 -0.96
CA VAL A 57 -15.46 20.27 -1.78
C VAL A 57 -16.37 19.27 -1.06
N ASP A 58 -17.05 18.40 -1.82
CA ASP A 58 -17.77 17.26 -1.24
C ASP A 58 -16.82 16.19 -0.68
N THR A 59 -17.36 15.24 0.07
CA THR A 59 -16.64 14.08 0.60
C THR A 59 -16.79 12.82 -0.25
N VAL A 60 -17.53 12.86 -1.36
CA VAL A 60 -17.86 11.66 -2.16
C VAL A 60 -16.62 11.13 -2.88
N CYS A 61 -16.35 9.84 -2.73
CA CYS A 61 -15.21 9.15 -3.32
C CYS A 61 -15.10 9.40 -4.82
N SER A 62 -13.96 9.94 -5.25
CA SER A 62 -13.68 10.24 -6.65
C SER A 62 -13.49 8.97 -7.49
N ALA A 63 -13.25 7.82 -6.85
CA ALA A 63 -13.02 6.56 -7.52
C ALA A 63 -14.31 5.75 -7.72
N CYS A 64 -15.15 5.60 -6.68
CA CYS A 64 -16.41 4.84 -6.80
C CYS A 64 -17.67 5.69 -6.94
N GLY A 65 -17.66 6.94 -6.46
CA GLY A 65 -18.84 7.81 -6.49
C GLY A 65 -19.95 7.46 -5.49
N GLU A 66 -19.75 6.49 -4.60
CA GLU A 66 -20.81 5.93 -3.74
C GLU A 66 -20.67 6.31 -2.26
N GLU A 67 -19.46 6.24 -1.70
CA GLU A 67 -19.20 6.43 -0.27
C GLU A 67 -18.31 7.65 0.00
N GLU A 68 -18.14 8.02 1.27
CA GLU A 68 -17.15 9.03 1.64
C GLU A 68 -15.72 8.56 1.33
N GLU A 69 -14.93 9.45 0.76
CA GLU A 69 -13.51 9.22 0.48
C GLU A 69 -12.71 9.29 1.78
N THR A 70 -12.66 8.19 2.53
CA THR A 70 -11.77 8.00 3.68
C THR A 70 -10.55 7.17 3.30
N ALA A 71 -9.51 7.19 4.14
CA ALA A 71 -8.35 6.32 3.91
C ALA A 71 -8.74 4.84 4.01
N GLU A 72 -9.59 4.49 4.99
CA GLU A 72 -10.13 3.15 5.14
C GLU A 72 -10.93 2.72 3.91
N HIS A 73 -11.83 3.57 3.40
CA HIS A 73 -12.56 3.29 2.16
C HIS A 73 -11.60 3.04 0.99
N LEU A 74 -10.67 3.98 0.72
CA LEU A 74 -9.75 3.86 -0.42
C LEU A 74 -8.84 2.62 -0.34
N ILE A 75 -8.40 2.22 0.86
CA ILE A 75 -7.45 1.12 1.05
C ILE A 75 -8.18 -0.24 1.09
N MET A 76 -9.32 -0.32 1.76
CA MET A 76 -9.95 -1.61 2.11
C MET A 76 -11.20 -1.92 1.29
N PHE A 77 -11.97 -0.92 0.87
CA PHE A 77 -13.36 -1.12 0.43
C PHE A 77 -13.70 -0.53 -0.95
N CYS A 78 -12.86 0.34 -1.51
CA CYS A 78 -13.19 1.09 -2.71
C CYS A 78 -13.21 0.19 -3.95
N LYS A 79 -14.40 -0.11 -4.44
CA LYS A 79 -14.63 -0.84 -5.71
C LYS A 79 -14.16 -0.05 -6.94
N GLY A 80 -14.00 1.26 -6.83
CA GLY A 80 -13.41 2.08 -7.90
C GLY A 80 -11.89 1.90 -8.04
N LEU A 81 -11.24 1.29 -7.04
CA LEU A 81 -9.81 1.00 -6.99
C LEU A 81 -9.56 -0.51 -7.09
N HIS A 82 -9.99 -1.13 -8.19
CA HIS A 82 -9.58 -2.50 -8.46
C HIS A 82 -8.14 -2.52 -9.00
N PRO A 83 -7.24 -3.34 -8.41
CA PRO A 83 -5.98 -3.61 -9.07
C PRO A 83 -6.29 -4.25 -10.42
N ILE A 84 -5.81 -3.62 -11.49
CA ILE A 84 -5.67 -4.32 -12.78
C ILE A 84 -4.64 -5.40 -12.49
N VAL A 85 -5.12 -6.61 -12.20
CA VAL A 85 -4.27 -7.80 -12.18
C VAL A 85 -3.84 -7.96 -13.63
N GLN A 86 -2.74 -7.32 -14.02
CA GLN A 86 -2.01 -7.68 -15.22
C GLN A 86 -1.68 -9.15 -15.04
N MET A 87 -2.36 -10.00 -15.81
CA MET A 87 -2.17 -11.44 -15.83
C MET A 87 -0.72 -11.77 -16.17
N MET A 88 0.18 -11.72 -15.18
CA MET A 88 1.25 -12.69 -15.11
C MET A 88 0.63 -13.91 -14.46
N ALA A 89 0.08 -14.79 -15.30
CA ALA A 89 -0.25 -16.15 -14.94
C ALA A 89 1.02 -16.83 -14.43
N GLN A 90 1.29 -16.75 -13.12
CA GLN A 90 2.17 -17.67 -12.41
C GLN A 90 1.51 -18.00 -11.08
N SER A 91 0.64 -19.01 -11.16
CA SER A 91 0.20 -19.95 -10.14
C SER A 91 0.67 -19.67 -8.70
N PHE A 92 -0.02 -18.77 -8.01
CA PHE A 92 -0.08 -18.77 -6.54
C PHE A 92 -1.43 -19.35 -6.12
N SER A 93 -1.58 -20.66 -6.35
CA SER A 93 -2.61 -21.46 -5.71
C SER A 93 -1.93 -22.68 -5.11
N LYS A 94 -2.39 -23.07 -3.92
CA LYS A 94 -1.99 -24.21 -3.07
C LYS A 94 -0.97 -23.91 -1.96
N HIS A 95 -1.35 -23.10 -0.97
CA HIS A 95 -0.83 -23.33 0.40
C HIS A 95 -1.71 -22.78 1.54
N TRP A 96 -3.04 -22.80 1.43
CA TRP A 96 -3.93 -22.46 2.55
C TRP A 96 -5.15 -23.37 2.66
N ASP A 97 -4.91 -24.68 2.64
CA ASP A 97 -5.86 -25.65 3.17
C ASP A 97 -5.07 -26.71 3.93
N LEU A 98 -4.99 -26.56 5.26
CA LEU A 98 -4.77 -27.65 6.23
C LEU A 98 -5.10 -27.09 7.63
N GLY A 99 -6.40 -26.95 7.89
CA GLY A 99 -6.98 -26.70 9.20
C GLY A 99 -8.12 -27.68 9.43
N THR A 100 -7.76 -28.90 9.82
CA THR A 100 -8.63 -30.02 10.14
C THR A 100 -9.76 -29.67 11.12
N ALA A 101 -11.02 -29.84 10.70
CA ALA A 101 -12.16 -30.02 11.60
C ALA A 101 -12.61 -31.49 11.55
N ARG A 102 -12.30 -32.22 12.63
CA ARG A 102 -12.81 -33.55 12.95
C ARG A 102 -14.21 -33.40 13.56
N ALA A 103 -15.23 -34.03 12.99
CA ALA A 103 -16.49 -34.30 13.68
C ALA A 103 -17.23 -35.52 13.09
N LYS A 104 -17.47 -36.49 13.98
CA LYS A 104 -18.29 -37.72 13.90
C LYS A 104 -17.74 -38.88 13.08
#